data_AF-A0A2N2XYU3-F1
#
_entry.id   AF-A0A2N2XYU3-F1
#
_cell.length_a   1.000
_cell.length_b   1.000
_cell.length_c   1.000
_cell.angle_alpha   90.00
_cell.angle_beta   90.00
_cell.angle_gamma   90.00
#
_symmetry.space_group_name_H-M   'P 1'
#
loop_
_entity.id
_entity.type
_entity.pdbx_description
1 polymer ?
#
loop_
_entity_poly.entity_id
_entity_poly.type
_entity_poly.pdbx_seq_one_letter_code
_entity_poly.pdbx_strand_id
1 'polypeptide(L)'
;MTIMKKLNRIDWLAIGFLIVGLITLISLPFIEPYAGNGPIDQEKAADFGSFVSGYFGTFFLLISIVILILSLSSQKKSSQLQQFENKFLDLLKLHRENVSELKLNNKEQRNVFVILRNEFQDLYDIVKNIYKDTEDDKNNDKANITYIILFFGLGETSTPMVKSLLSNYNQLLIDKIINKVETYRKKGVSSDLKYLNKFRLDDYFPFNGHQSRLAHYFRHLFQTIKYIDNQVFLTTVEKKYYAKILRAQLSNHELAIFFYNSILILGKEWSNNKMTNFIKTYQLIKNLPLNKFTFELNPEEYYDQDYEWNEITKAANNVLK
;
A
#
# COMPACT_ATOMS: atom_id res chain seq x y z
N MET A 1 -12.10 10.79 25.05
CA MET A 1 -12.89 11.79 24.29
C MET A 1 -13.88 11.02 23.43
N THR A 2 -15.11 10.92 23.91
CA THR A 2 -16.16 10.06 23.35
C THR A 2 -16.59 10.59 21.99
N ILE A 3 -16.25 9.86 20.92
CA ILE A 3 -16.74 10.16 19.58
C ILE A 3 -18.23 9.82 19.58
N MET A 4 -19.09 10.81 19.84
CA MET A 4 -20.50 10.70 19.50
C MET A 4 -20.57 10.55 17.97
N LYS A 5 -20.94 9.36 17.49
CA LYS A 5 -21.29 9.16 16.08
C LYS A 5 -22.36 10.19 15.73
N LYS A 6 -22.06 11.05 14.75
CA LYS A 6 -23.04 12.01 14.22
C LYS A 6 -24.19 11.18 13.63
N LEU A 7 -25.38 11.31 14.20
CA LEU A 7 -26.58 10.62 13.73
C LEU A 7 -26.81 10.95 12.26
N ASN A 8 -26.98 9.92 11.44
CA ASN A 8 -27.26 10.07 10.03
C ASN A 8 -28.77 10.37 9.82
N ARG A 9 -29.18 10.64 8.57
CA ARG A 9 -30.58 10.96 8.25
C ARG A 9 -31.57 9.86 8.64
N ILE A 10 -31.18 8.59 8.58
CA ILE A 10 -32.03 7.45 8.93
C ILE A 10 -32.24 7.39 10.44
N ASP A 11 -31.19 7.67 11.22
CA ASP A 11 -31.29 7.70 12.69
C ASP A 11 -32.27 8.79 13.15
N TRP A 12 -32.24 9.97 12.51
CA TRP A 12 -33.20 11.05 12.79
C TRP A 12 -34.63 10.69 12.40
N LEU A 13 -34.83 9.99 11.28
CA LEU A 13 -36.15 9.50 10.88
C LEU A 13 -36.69 8.48 11.90
N ALA A 14 -35.85 7.55 12.37
CA ALA A 14 -36.23 6.57 13.38
C ALA A 14 -36.62 7.24 14.72
N ILE A 15 -35.85 8.23 15.16
CA ILE A 15 -36.17 9.04 16.35
C ILE A 15 -37.50 9.77 16.17
N GLY A 16 -37.73 10.36 15.00
CA GLY A 16 -39.01 11.02 14.68
C GLY A 16 -40.20 10.07 14.78
N PHE A 17 -40.08 8.85 14.23
CA PHE A 17 -41.12 7.83 14.34
C PHE A 17 -41.39 7.40 15.78
N LEU A 18 -40.35 7.23 16.60
CA LEU A 18 -40.50 6.91 18.02
C LEU A 18 -41.25 8.01 18.77
N ILE A 19 -40.93 9.28 18.51
CA ILE A 19 -41.60 10.42 19.15
C ILE A 19 -43.08 10.47 18.76
N VAL A 20 -43.39 10.30 17.47
CA VAL A 20 -44.79 10.28 16.99
C VAL A 20 -45.55 9.12 17.63
N GLY A 21 -44.96 7.92 17.69
CA GLY A 21 -45.58 6.77 18.36
C GLY A 21 -45.80 6.99 19.87
N LEU A 22 -44.89 7.71 20.53
CA LEU A 22 -45.05 8.06 21.94
C LEU A 22 -46.18 9.08 22.15
N ILE A 23 -46.25 10.10 21.29
CA ILE A 23 -47.30 11.11 21.32
C ILE A 23 -48.67 10.47 21.08
N THR A 24 -48.78 9.54 20.12
CA THR A 24 -50.05 8.85 19.85
C THR A 24 -50.49 8.03 21.06
N LEU A 25 -49.59 7.27 21.69
CA LEU A 25 -49.88 6.53 22.93
C LEU A 25 -50.33 7.44 24.07
N ILE A 26 -49.67 8.58 24.27
CA ILE A 26 -50.04 9.56 25.31
C ILE A 26 -51.40 10.21 25.01
N SER A 27 -51.75 10.37 23.73
CA SER A 27 -53.02 10.97 23.31
C SER A 27 -54.24 10.04 23.41
N LEU A 28 -54.04 8.72 23.46
CA LEU A 28 -55.13 7.72 23.46
C LEU A 28 -56.18 7.95 24.55
N PRO A 29 -55.84 8.24 25.83
CA PRO A 29 -56.84 8.49 26.88
C PRO A 29 -57.73 9.72 26.66
N PHE A 30 -57.40 10.57 25.70
CA PHE A 30 -58.11 11.83 25.42
C PHE A 30 -59.00 11.77 24.17
N ILE A 31 -59.13 10.60 23.52
CA ILE A 31 -59.91 10.40 22.29
C ILE A 31 -61.08 9.46 22.60
N GLU A 32 -62.30 9.76 22.13
CA GLU A 32 -63.43 8.81 22.20
C GLU A 32 -63.07 7.54 21.43
N PRO A 33 -63.22 6.34 22.03
CA PRO A 33 -64.06 5.99 23.19
C PRO A 33 -63.31 5.83 24.52
N TYR A 34 -62.03 6.19 24.57
CA TYR A 34 -61.18 6.08 25.76
C TYR A 34 -61.28 7.31 26.68
N ALA A 35 -61.81 8.43 26.17
CA ALA A 35 -62.04 9.65 26.93
C ALA A 35 -63.28 9.57 27.83
N GLY A 36 -63.14 9.93 29.12
CA GLY A 36 -64.24 10.05 30.08
C GLY A 36 -64.00 9.29 31.39
N ASN A 37 -64.91 9.47 32.37
CA ASN A 37 -64.86 8.81 33.69
C ASN A 37 -65.74 7.55 33.78
N GLY A 38 -66.42 7.17 32.70
CA GLY A 38 -67.31 6.01 32.62
C GLY A 38 -66.63 4.76 32.06
N PRO A 39 -67.32 3.61 32.03
CA PRO A 39 -66.81 2.40 31.37
C PRO A 39 -66.59 2.68 29.87
N ILE A 40 -65.49 2.14 29.32
CA ILE A 40 -65.14 2.27 27.90
C ILE A 40 -66.22 1.61 27.04
N ASP A 41 -66.72 2.33 26.03
CA ASP A 41 -67.62 1.79 25.01
C ASP A 41 -66.86 0.77 24.15
N GLN A 42 -67.13 -0.51 24.37
CA GLN A 42 -66.39 -1.61 23.75
C GLN A 42 -66.57 -1.66 22.22
N GLU A 43 -67.74 -1.27 21.71
CA GLU A 43 -68.06 -1.33 20.29
C GLU A 43 -67.31 -0.23 19.53
N LYS A 44 -67.41 1.01 20.01
CA LYS A 44 -66.62 2.12 19.45
C LYS A 44 -65.11 1.87 19.56
N ALA A 45 -64.66 1.21 20.64
CA ALA A 45 -63.23 0.94 20.85
C ALA A 45 -62.73 -0.09 19.85
N ALA A 46 -63.55 -1.10 19.57
CA ALA A 46 -63.29 -2.10 18.55
C ALA A 46 -63.24 -1.46 17.15
N ASP A 47 -64.18 -0.58 16.81
CA ASP A 47 -64.21 0.11 15.51
C ASP A 47 -62.99 1.01 15.30
N PHE A 48 -62.64 1.81 16.32
CA PHE A 48 -61.44 2.62 16.28
C PHE A 48 -60.17 1.77 16.16
N GLY A 49 -60.08 0.70 16.95
CA GLY A 49 -58.98 -0.27 16.87
C GLY A 49 -58.86 -0.90 15.49
N SER A 50 -59.98 -1.27 14.87
CA SER A 50 -60.04 -1.82 13.51
C SER A 50 -59.58 -0.81 12.45
N PHE A 51 -60.04 0.44 12.52
CA PHE A 51 -59.59 1.51 11.64
C PHE A 51 -58.08 1.78 11.75
N VAL A 52 -57.59 1.95 12.99
CA VAL A 52 -56.17 2.23 13.23
C VAL A 52 -55.29 1.06 12.81
N SER A 53 -55.63 -0.15 13.23
CA SER A 53 -54.85 -1.35 12.89
C SER A 53 -54.87 -1.66 11.39
N GLY A 54 -56.00 -1.47 10.70
CA GLY A 54 -56.09 -1.69 9.26
C GLY A 54 -55.31 -0.65 8.46
N TYR A 55 -55.61 0.63 8.67
CA TYR A 55 -55.04 1.72 7.87
C TYR A 55 -53.59 2.04 8.27
N PHE A 56 -53.37 2.38 9.55
CA PHE A 56 -52.03 2.73 10.02
C PHE A 56 -51.11 1.50 10.10
N GLY A 57 -51.63 0.32 10.43
CA GLY A 57 -50.82 -0.90 10.41
C GLY A 57 -50.22 -1.19 9.02
N THR A 58 -51.01 -1.02 7.96
CA THR A 58 -50.52 -1.17 6.58
C THR A 58 -49.50 -0.07 6.20
N PHE A 59 -49.75 1.16 6.61
CA PHE A 59 -48.83 2.29 6.39
C PHE A 59 -47.49 2.10 7.12
N PHE A 60 -47.52 1.70 8.39
CA PHE A 60 -46.32 1.39 9.18
C PHE A 60 -45.57 0.17 8.65
N LEU A 61 -46.27 -0.84 8.13
CA LEU A 61 -45.64 -1.98 7.47
C LEU A 61 -44.84 -1.52 6.25
N LEU A 62 -45.42 -0.69 5.38
CA LEU A 62 -44.73 -0.12 4.21
C LEU A 62 -43.48 0.68 4.61
N ILE A 63 -43.60 1.57 5.60
CA ILE A 63 -42.46 2.34 6.13
C ILE A 63 -41.39 1.41 6.70
N SER A 64 -41.78 0.40 7.47
CA SER A 64 -40.86 -0.56 8.08
C SER A 64 -40.06 -1.31 7.02
N ILE A 65 -40.70 -1.70 5.92
CA ILE A 65 -40.03 -2.34 4.77
C ILE A 65 -39.01 -1.39 4.14
N VAL A 66 -39.38 -0.12 3.92
CA VAL A 66 -38.44 0.88 3.37
C VAL A 66 -37.24 1.09 4.29
N ILE A 67 -37.46 1.25 5.60
CA ILE A 67 -36.38 1.39 6.60
C ILE A 67 -35.49 0.14 6.60
N LEU A 68 -36.09 -1.06 6.57
CA LEU A 68 -35.35 -2.31 6.52
C LEU A 68 -34.46 -2.39 5.29
N ILE A 69 -34.98 -2.05 4.11
CA ILE A 69 -34.19 -2.03 2.85
C ILE A 69 -33.01 -1.05 2.96
N LEU A 70 -33.23 0.15 3.49
CA LEU A 70 -32.18 1.15 3.70
C LEU A 70 -31.13 0.67 4.71
N SER A 71 -31.57 0.04 5.81
CA SER A 71 -30.69 -0.53 6.84
C SER A 71 -29.84 -1.66 6.27
N LEU A 72 -30.45 -2.62 5.56
CA LEU A 72 -29.74 -3.74 4.93
C LEU A 72 -28.71 -3.25 3.90
N SER A 73 -29.04 -2.23 3.12
CA SER A 73 -28.10 -1.61 2.17
C SER A 73 -26.90 -0.97 2.90
N SER A 74 -27.15 -0.22 3.97
CA SER A 74 -26.09 0.37 4.80
C SER A 74 -25.21 -0.70 5.45
N GLN A 75 -25.84 -1.75 6.00
CA GLN A 75 -25.16 -2.88 6.62
C GLN A 75 -24.31 -3.66 5.62
N LYS A 76 -24.80 -3.87 4.38
CA LYS A 76 -24.03 -4.50 3.31
C LYS A 76 -22.77 -3.71 2.99
N LYS A 77 -22.87 -2.38 2.87
CA LYS A 77 -21.70 -1.52 2.64
C LYS A 77 -20.70 -1.58 3.81
N SER A 78 -21.19 -1.49 5.04
CA SER A 78 -20.34 -1.60 6.24
C SER A 78 -19.65 -2.96 6.32
N SER A 79 -20.36 -4.04 6.00
CA SER A 79 -19.81 -5.41 5.98
C SER A 79 -18.75 -5.58 4.90
N GLN A 80 -18.97 -5.07 3.69
CA GLN A 80 -17.98 -5.08 2.62
C GLN A 80 -16.71 -4.33 3.00
N LEU A 81 -16.85 -3.15 3.61
CA LEU A 81 -15.71 -2.38 4.10
C LEU A 81 -14.93 -3.14 5.19
N GLN A 82 -15.63 -3.73 6.17
CA GLN A 82 -15.00 -4.51 7.23
C GLN A 82 -14.26 -5.75 6.70
N GLN A 83 -14.86 -6.49 5.76
CA GLN A 83 -14.22 -7.64 5.13
C GLN A 83 -12.96 -7.23 4.37
N PHE A 84 -13.02 -6.09 3.67
CA PHE A 84 -11.87 -5.51 3.01
C PHE A 84 -10.77 -5.12 4.01
N GLU A 85 -11.11 -4.38 5.07
CA GLU A 85 -10.14 -3.93 6.07
C GLU A 85 -9.46 -5.12 6.74
N ASN A 86 -10.21 -6.16 7.10
CA ASN A 86 -9.63 -7.39 7.67
C ASN A 86 -8.62 -8.03 6.72
N LYS A 87 -8.98 -8.21 5.44
CA LYS A 87 -8.07 -8.80 4.46
C LYS A 87 -6.86 -7.92 4.18
N PHE A 88 -7.05 -6.60 4.16
CA PHE A 88 -5.96 -5.63 4.01
C PHE A 88 -4.99 -5.70 5.19
N LEU A 89 -5.50 -5.81 6.42
CA LEU A 89 -4.68 -6.00 7.63
C LEU A 89 -3.89 -7.32 7.58
N ASP A 90 -4.48 -8.41 7.07
CA ASP A 90 -3.76 -9.67 6.85
C ASP A 90 -2.61 -9.51 5.84
N LEU A 91 -2.85 -8.79 4.73
CA LEU A 91 -1.82 -8.50 3.73
C LEU A 91 -0.69 -7.63 4.30
N LEU A 92 -1.02 -6.66 5.15
CA LEU A 92 -0.02 -5.89 5.90
C LEU A 92 0.80 -6.77 6.85
N LYS A 93 0.14 -7.72 7.52
CA LYS A 93 0.82 -8.68 8.42
C LYS A 93 1.78 -9.56 7.63
N LEU A 94 1.35 -10.14 6.50
CA LEU A 94 2.21 -10.92 5.60
C LEU A 94 3.41 -10.13 5.09
N HIS A 95 3.22 -8.84 4.78
CA HIS A 95 4.34 -7.97 4.40
C HIS A 95 5.34 -7.79 5.55
N ARG A 96 4.87 -7.56 6.79
CA ARG A 96 5.75 -7.47 7.96
C ARG A 96 6.46 -8.78 8.26
N GLU A 97 5.77 -9.91 8.08
CA GLU A 97 6.34 -11.25 8.23
C GLU A 97 7.47 -11.48 7.22
N ASN A 98 7.24 -11.18 5.93
CA ASN A 98 8.28 -11.23 4.90
C ASN A 98 9.54 -10.44 5.32
N VAL A 99 9.35 -9.22 5.85
CA VAL A 99 10.47 -8.39 6.32
C VAL A 99 11.14 -9.02 7.54
N SER A 100 10.37 -9.55 8.49
CA SER A 100 10.90 -10.14 9.72
C SER A 100 11.73 -11.41 9.48
N GLU A 101 11.41 -12.15 8.42
CA GLU A 101 12.11 -13.37 8.02
C GLU A 101 13.41 -13.09 7.24
N LEU A 102 13.65 -11.85 6.81
CA LEU A 102 14.87 -11.49 6.11
C LEU A 102 16.08 -11.61 7.04
N LYS A 103 17.00 -12.49 6.66
CA LYS A 103 18.28 -12.68 7.32
C LYS A 103 19.42 -12.66 6.31
N LEU A 104 20.47 -11.95 6.68
CA LEU A 104 21.72 -11.85 5.93
C LEU A 104 22.87 -11.73 6.93
N ASN A 105 23.56 -12.86 7.16
CA ASN A 105 24.62 -12.93 8.17
C ASN A 105 24.12 -12.44 9.55
N ASN A 106 24.83 -11.52 10.20
CA ASN A 106 24.45 -10.91 11.48
C ASN A 106 23.39 -9.78 11.36
N LYS A 107 22.86 -9.53 10.16
CA LYS A 107 21.82 -8.53 9.91
C LYS A 107 20.47 -9.21 9.72
N GLU A 108 19.48 -8.70 10.44
CA GLU A 108 18.11 -9.18 10.36
C GLU A 108 17.15 -8.04 10.00
N GLN A 109 16.03 -8.43 9.41
CA GLN A 109 14.89 -7.56 9.14
C GLN A 109 15.25 -6.35 8.26
N ARG A 110 14.89 -5.14 8.70
CA ARG A 110 15.12 -3.88 7.99
C ARG A 110 16.60 -3.59 7.72
N ASN A 111 17.51 -4.11 8.55
CA ASN A 111 18.95 -3.91 8.36
C ASN A 111 19.47 -4.62 7.11
N VAL A 112 18.79 -5.66 6.63
CA VAL A 112 19.15 -6.33 5.36
C VAL A 112 19.06 -5.33 4.21
N PHE A 113 18.04 -4.47 4.15
CA PHE A 113 17.89 -3.46 3.09
C PHE A 113 18.99 -2.40 3.10
N VAL A 114 19.63 -2.14 4.24
CA VAL A 114 20.82 -1.27 4.31
C VAL A 114 21.96 -1.90 3.52
N ILE A 115 22.18 -3.21 3.72
CA ILE A 115 23.22 -3.96 3.00
C ILE A 115 22.90 -4.01 1.52
N LEU A 116 21.66 -4.36 1.16
CA LEU A 116 21.22 -4.41 -0.25
C LEU A 116 21.43 -3.08 -0.97
N ARG A 117 21.13 -1.96 -0.30
CA ARG A 117 21.30 -0.62 -0.87
C ARG A 117 22.77 -0.30 -1.09
N ASN A 118 23.63 -0.67 -0.17
CA ASN A 118 25.07 -0.42 -0.27
C ASN A 118 25.73 -1.33 -1.31
N GLU A 119 25.30 -2.59 -1.37
CA GLU A 119 25.72 -3.54 -2.40
C GLU A 119 25.30 -3.08 -3.79
N PHE A 120 24.08 -2.55 -3.95
CA PHE A 120 23.66 -1.92 -5.21
C PHE A 120 24.63 -0.82 -5.62
N GLN A 121 25.07 0.03 -4.69
CA GLN A 121 25.95 1.14 -5.01
C GLN A 121 27.37 0.69 -5.37
N ASP A 122 27.96 -0.24 -4.60
CA ASP A 122 29.27 -0.78 -4.95
C ASP A 122 29.23 -1.46 -6.33
N LEU A 123 28.15 -2.18 -6.63
CA LEU A 123 27.93 -2.79 -7.94
C LEU A 123 27.75 -1.75 -9.04
N TYR A 124 27.00 -0.68 -8.79
CA TYR A 124 26.80 0.41 -9.73
C TYR A 124 28.12 1.11 -10.05
N ASP A 125 28.96 1.35 -9.05
CA ASP A 125 30.29 1.95 -9.22
C ASP A 125 31.19 1.05 -10.09
N ILE A 126 31.13 -0.28 -9.93
CA ILE A 126 31.83 -1.24 -10.78
C ILE A 126 31.35 -1.14 -12.23
N VAL A 127 30.04 -1.20 -12.45
CA VAL A 127 29.43 -1.13 -13.79
C VAL A 127 29.79 0.21 -14.45
N LYS A 128 29.60 1.32 -13.74
CA LYS A 128 29.91 2.67 -14.22
C LYS A 128 31.38 2.83 -14.62
N ASN A 129 32.31 2.29 -13.85
CA ASN A 129 33.73 2.40 -14.19
C ASN A 129 34.08 1.65 -15.48
N ILE A 130 33.42 0.53 -15.79
CA ILE A 130 33.63 -0.20 -17.04
C ILE A 130 32.97 0.55 -18.22
N TYR A 131 31.84 1.19 -17.99
CA TYR A 131 31.17 2.03 -19.00
C TYR A 131 31.97 3.28 -19.38
N LYS A 132 32.80 3.83 -18.49
CA LYS A 132 33.69 4.97 -18.82
C LYS A 132 34.62 4.68 -19.99
N ASP A 133 34.93 3.40 -20.21
CA ASP A 133 35.79 2.94 -21.30
C ASP A 133 35.01 2.68 -22.60
N THR A 134 33.75 3.16 -22.71
CA THR A 134 32.86 2.93 -23.86
C THR A 134 32.14 4.21 -24.30
N GLU A 135 31.81 4.31 -25.58
CA GLU A 135 31.07 5.46 -26.15
C GLU A 135 29.55 5.43 -25.84
N ASP A 136 29.01 4.33 -25.32
CA ASP A 136 27.57 4.10 -25.11
C ASP A 136 27.17 4.29 -23.63
N ASP A 137 27.23 5.53 -23.11
CA ASP A 137 26.95 5.84 -21.71
C ASP A 137 25.47 6.21 -21.45
N LYS A 138 24.62 5.19 -21.26
CA LYS A 138 23.22 5.39 -20.82
C LYS A 138 23.06 5.03 -19.36
N ASN A 139 22.70 6.01 -18.52
CA ASN A 139 22.45 5.83 -17.08
C ASN A 139 21.44 4.72 -16.76
N ASN A 140 20.40 4.57 -17.58
CA ASN A 140 19.39 3.51 -17.40
C ASN A 140 19.93 2.11 -17.67
N ASP A 141 20.91 1.95 -18.57
CA ASP A 141 21.51 0.65 -18.87
C ASP A 141 22.40 0.20 -17.70
N LYS A 142 23.23 1.12 -17.19
CA LYS A 142 24.03 0.89 -15.98
C LYS A 142 23.15 0.46 -14.80
N ALA A 143 22.04 1.15 -14.58
CA ALA A 143 21.11 0.84 -13.49
C ALA A 143 20.45 -0.54 -13.68
N ASN A 144 19.97 -0.84 -14.90
CA ASN A 144 19.32 -2.12 -15.21
C ASN A 144 20.27 -3.30 -15.02
N ILE A 145 21.50 -3.22 -15.55
CA ILE A 145 22.52 -4.26 -15.39
C ILE A 145 22.83 -4.48 -13.91
N THR A 146 23.05 -3.39 -13.16
CA THR A 146 23.31 -3.42 -11.71
C THR A 146 22.20 -4.17 -10.98
N TYR A 147 20.94 -3.81 -11.23
CA TYR A 147 19.82 -4.42 -10.51
C TYR A 147 19.57 -5.87 -10.88
N ILE A 148 19.75 -6.24 -12.16
CA ILE A 148 19.65 -7.64 -12.60
C ILE A 148 20.69 -8.48 -11.86
N ILE A 149 21.93 -8.02 -11.78
CA ILE A 149 23.00 -8.71 -11.05
C ILE A 149 22.72 -8.73 -9.54
N LEU A 150 22.26 -7.63 -8.92
CA LEU A 150 21.87 -7.62 -7.50
C LEU A 150 20.75 -8.63 -7.21
N PHE A 151 19.75 -8.72 -8.09
CA PHE A 151 18.58 -9.55 -7.87
C PHE A 151 18.88 -11.02 -8.08
N PHE A 152 19.46 -11.41 -9.21
CA PHE A 152 19.72 -12.83 -9.53
C PHE A 152 21.07 -13.34 -9.01
N GLY A 153 22.02 -12.44 -8.80
CA GLY A 153 23.38 -12.80 -8.43
C GLY A 153 24.17 -13.40 -9.58
N LEU A 154 25.45 -13.57 -9.34
CA LEU A 154 26.33 -14.36 -10.19
C LEU A 154 26.65 -15.68 -9.49
N GLY A 155 26.83 -16.75 -10.24
CA GLY A 155 27.10 -18.09 -9.75
C GLY A 155 27.09 -19.11 -10.89
N GLU A 156 27.49 -20.35 -10.61
CA GLU A 156 27.50 -21.41 -11.63
C GLU A 156 26.14 -21.55 -12.33
N THR A 157 25.05 -21.43 -11.57
CA THR A 157 23.68 -21.57 -12.07
C THR A 157 23.03 -20.24 -12.45
N SER A 158 23.32 -19.14 -11.73
CA SER A 158 22.68 -17.83 -11.95
C SER A 158 23.34 -17.00 -13.06
N THR A 159 24.66 -17.13 -13.28
CA THR A 159 25.36 -16.36 -14.31
C THR A 159 24.81 -16.60 -15.73
N PRO A 160 24.52 -17.84 -16.18
CA PRO A 160 23.89 -18.07 -17.48
C PRO A 160 22.53 -17.37 -17.62
N MET A 161 21.72 -17.36 -16.57
CA MET A 161 20.43 -16.67 -16.54
C MET A 161 20.61 -15.15 -16.64
N VAL A 162 21.54 -14.58 -15.88
CA VAL A 162 21.88 -13.14 -15.96
C VAL A 162 22.33 -12.77 -17.37
N LYS A 163 23.19 -13.57 -18.01
CA LYS A 163 23.62 -13.35 -19.40
C LYS A 163 22.44 -13.37 -20.36
N SER A 164 21.50 -14.31 -20.20
CA SER A 164 20.28 -14.38 -21.01
C SER A 164 19.42 -13.12 -20.85
N LEU A 165 19.21 -12.63 -19.63
CA LEU A 165 18.47 -11.38 -19.36
C LEU A 165 19.16 -10.14 -19.92
N LEU A 166 20.49 -10.19 -20.05
CA LEU A 166 21.33 -9.11 -20.57
C LEU A 166 21.74 -9.31 -22.05
N SER A 167 21.08 -10.22 -22.77
CA SER A 167 21.38 -10.56 -24.16
C SER A 167 21.24 -9.38 -25.13
N ASN A 168 20.39 -8.40 -24.82
CA ASN A 168 20.19 -7.20 -25.64
C ASN A 168 21.29 -6.14 -25.48
N TYR A 169 22.21 -6.31 -24.53
CA TYR A 169 23.33 -5.40 -24.31
C TYR A 169 24.58 -5.88 -25.07
N ASN A 170 25.60 -5.01 -25.17
CA ASN A 170 26.88 -5.37 -25.76
C ASN A 170 27.52 -6.53 -24.96
N GLN A 171 27.67 -7.70 -25.58
CA GLN A 171 28.11 -8.90 -24.86
C GLN A 171 29.56 -8.82 -24.37
N LEU A 172 30.46 -8.15 -25.10
CA LEU A 172 31.83 -7.92 -24.62
C LEU A 172 31.85 -7.06 -23.36
N LEU A 173 30.97 -6.06 -23.28
CA LEU A 173 30.80 -5.23 -22.10
C LEU A 173 30.24 -6.03 -20.93
N ILE A 174 29.19 -6.83 -21.17
CA ILE A 174 28.59 -7.70 -20.14
C ILE A 174 29.61 -8.71 -19.61
N ASP A 175 30.42 -9.33 -20.47
CA ASP A 175 31.46 -10.26 -20.05
C ASP A 175 32.53 -9.57 -19.18
N LYS A 176 32.96 -8.35 -19.54
CA LYS A 176 33.87 -7.55 -18.70
C LYS A 176 33.26 -7.28 -17.32
N ILE A 177 31.98 -6.89 -17.27
CA ILE A 177 31.24 -6.63 -16.02
C ILE A 177 31.18 -7.89 -15.16
N ILE A 178 30.68 -9.00 -15.72
CA ILE A 178 30.53 -10.27 -15.00
C ILE A 178 31.88 -10.73 -14.45
N ASN A 179 32.94 -10.72 -15.26
CA ASN A 179 34.27 -11.12 -14.83
C ASN A 179 34.77 -10.24 -13.66
N LYS A 180 34.57 -8.92 -13.74
CA LYS A 180 34.98 -8.01 -12.67
C LYS A 180 34.18 -8.24 -11.39
N VAL A 181 32.87 -8.39 -11.49
CA VAL A 181 31.98 -8.64 -10.33
C VAL A 181 32.28 -10.00 -9.69
N GLU A 182 32.52 -11.05 -10.48
CA GLU A 182 32.97 -12.38 -10.02
C GLU A 182 34.25 -12.30 -9.18
N THR A 183 35.21 -11.43 -9.54
CA THR A 183 36.42 -11.25 -8.72
C THR A 183 36.13 -10.73 -7.32
N TYR A 184 35.18 -9.80 -7.18
CA TYR A 184 34.76 -9.28 -5.87
C TYR A 184 33.89 -10.29 -5.13
N ARG A 185 32.98 -10.97 -5.82
CA ARG A 185 32.16 -12.03 -5.22
C ARG A 185 33.03 -13.09 -4.56
N LYS A 186 34.07 -13.58 -5.25
CA LYS A 186 34.96 -14.64 -4.72
C LYS A 186 35.87 -14.17 -3.59
N LYS A 187 36.30 -12.90 -3.60
CA LYS A 187 37.13 -12.31 -2.55
C LYS A 187 36.34 -11.98 -1.27
N GLY A 188 35.02 -11.86 -1.36
CA GLY A 188 34.20 -11.35 -0.26
C GLY A 188 34.31 -9.83 -0.13
N VAL A 189 33.85 -9.30 1.00
CA VAL A 189 33.90 -7.86 1.28
C VAL A 189 35.36 -7.40 1.45
N SER A 190 35.84 -6.53 0.57
CA SER A 190 37.21 -5.97 0.59
C SER A 190 37.22 -4.44 0.66
N SER A 191 38.39 -3.83 0.90
CA SER A 191 38.58 -2.37 0.91
C SER A 191 38.12 -1.68 -0.38
N ASP A 192 38.11 -2.41 -1.50
CA ASP A 192 37.69 -1.89 -2.81
C ASP A 192 36.16 -1.62 -2.88
N LEU A 193 35.37 -2.27 -2.03
CA LEU A 193 33.93 -2.07 -1.92
C LEU A 193 33.62 -0.96 -0.91
N LYS A 194 33.58 0.28 -1.40
CA LYS A 194 33.47 1.51 -0.61
C LYS A 194 32.33 1.52 0.40
N TYR A 195 31.19 0.91 0.09
CA TYR A 195 30.01 0.97 0.96
C TYR A 195 29.86 -0.28 1.83
N LEU A 196 30.09 -1.48 1.28
CA LEU A 196 30.03 -2.73 2.03
C LEU A 196 31.18 -2.89 3.02
N ASN A 197 32.38 -2.38 2.73
CA ASN A 197 33.54 -2.48 3.64
C ASN A 197 33.34 -1.77 5.00
N LYS A 198 32.31 -0.91 5.09
CA LYS A 198 31.93 -0.22 6.33
C LYS A 198 31.24 -1.14 7.33
N PHE A 199 30.88 -2.35 6.90
CA PHE A 199 30.17 -3.32 7.71
C PHE A 199 31.09 -4.49 8.04
N ARG A 200 31.05 -4.95 9.29
CA ARG A 200 31.63 -6.23 9.69
C ARG A 200 30.69 -7.35 9.20
N LEU A 201 30.99 -7.86 8.03
CA LEU A 201 30.26 -8.90 7.32
C LEU A 201 31.19 -10.09 7.08
N ASP A 202 31.63 -10.72 8.17
CA ASP A 202 32.49 -11.90 8.10
C ASP A 202 31.75 -13.02 7.34
N ASP A 203 32.44 -13.73 6.45
CA ASP A 203 31.87 -14.79 5.60
C ASP A 203 30.71 -14.33 4.68
N TYR A 204 30.63 -13.03 4.39
CA TYR A 204 29.69 -12.51 3.39
C TYR A 204 30.33 -12.41 2.00
N PHE A 205 29.71 -13.09 1.05
CA PHE A 205 30.06 -13.02 -0.37
C PHE A 205 29.03 -12.13 -1.10
N PRO A 206 29.40 -10.88 -1.47
CA PRO A 206 28.49 -9.97 -2.15
C PRO A 206 28.21 -10.44 -3.57
N PHE A 207 27.11 -9.97 -4.15
CA PHE A 207 26.69 -10.25 -5.53
C PHE A 207 26.26 -11.72 -5.77
N ASN A 208 25.89 -12.44 -4.70
CA ASN A 208 25.31 -13.78 -4.76
C ASN A 208 23.81 -13.79 -5.08
N GLY A 209 23.18 -12.61 -5.20
CA GLY A 209 21.79 -12.50 -5.57
C GLY A 209 20.85 -12.51 -4.37
N HIS A 210 19.72 -11.81 -4.55
CA HIS A 210 18.72 -11.58 -3.51
C HIS A 210 17.30 -11.93 -3.96
N GLN A 211 17.15 -12.70 -5.04
CA GLN A 211 15.85 -13.11 -5.58
C GLN A 211 15.00 -13.79 -4.52
N SER A 212 15.54 -14.73 -3.75
CA SER A 212 14.79 -15.45 -2.71
C SER A 212 14.24 -14.50 -1.64
N ARG A 213 14.96 -13.42 -1.33
CA ARG A 213 14.57 -12.38 -0.36
C ARG A 213 13.56 -11.39 -0.97
N LEU A 214 13.87 -10.87 -2.16
CA LEU A 214 13.16 -9.76 -2.77
C LEU A 214 11.92 -10.18 -3.57
N ALA A 215 11.90 -11.39 -4.15
CA ALA A 215 10.79 -11.82 -5.00
C ALA A 215 9.47 -11.93 -4.21
N HIS A 216 9.50 -12.58 -3.03
CA HIS A 216 8.31 -12.69 -2.17
C HIS A 216 7.89 -11.34 -1.60
N TYR A 217 8.86 -10.55 -1.16
CA TYR A 217 8.65 -9.20 -0.66
C TYR A 217 7.89 -8.32 -1.68
N PHE A 218 8.40 -8.20 -2.92
CA PHE A 218 7.77 -7.37 -3.94
C PHE A 218 6.46 -7.94 -4.46
N ARG A 219 6.33 -9.27 -4.57
CA ARG A 219 5.06 -9.91 -4.99
C ARG A 219 3.93 -9.61 -4.00
N HIS A 220 4.18 -9.70 -2.70
CA HIS A 220 3.17 -9.39 -1.68
C HIS A 220 2.86 -7.88 -1.64
N LEU A 221 3.87 -7.02 -1.77
CA LEU A 221 3.68 -5.58 -1.87
C LEU A 221 2.79 -5.22 -3.07
N PHE A 222 3.08 -5.79 -4.24
CA PHE A 222 2.31 -5.59 -5.47
C PHE A 222 0.89 -6.10 -5.35
N GLN A 223 0.71 -7.31 -4.82
CA GLN A 223 -0.60 -7.91 -4.60
C GLN A 223 -1.46 -7.06 -3.65
N THR A 224 -0.85 -6.44 -2.64
CA THR A 224 -1.57 -5.55 -1.71
C THR A 224 -2.08 -4.30 -2.40
N ILE A 225 -1.26 -3.67 -3.24
CA ILE A 225 -1.68 -2.52 -4.05
C ILE A 225 -2.77 -2.91 -5.05
N LYS A 226 -2.61 -4.04 -5.75
CA LYS A 226 -3.68 -4.57 -6.63
C LYS A 226 -4.97 -4.86 -5.88
N TYR A 227 -4.87 -5.39 -4.67
CA TYR A 227 -6.04 -5.65 -3.84
C TYR A 227 -6.80 -4.36 -3.53
N ILE A 228 -6.10 -3.28 -3.16
CA ILE A 228 -6.69 -1.94 -2.94
C ILE A 228 -7.30 -1.40 -4.24
N ASP A 229 -6.55 -1.46 -5.33
CA ASP A 229 -6.92 -0.89 -6.63
C ASP A 229 -8.20 -1.51 -7.21
N ASN A 230 -8.35 -2.83 -7.05
CA ASN A 230 -9.48 -3.59 -7.58
C ASN A 230 -10.81 -3.37 -6.83
N GLN A 231 -10.82 -2.66 -5.70
CA GLN A 231 -12.07 -2.44 -4.95
C GLN A 231 -12.92 -1.33 -5.57
N VAL A 232 -14.00 -1.70 -6.26
CA VAL A 232 -14.91 -0.74 -6.92
C VAL A 232 -15.74 0.10 -5.95
N PHE A 233 -15.96 -0.38 -4.73
CA PHE A 233 -16.75 0.33 -3.71
C PHE A 233 -15.95 1.41 -2.96
N LEU A 234 -14.62 1.42 -3.11
CA LEU A 234 -13.74 2.44 -2.55
C LEU A 234 -13.56 3.58 -3.54
N THR A 235 -13.68 4.81 -3.02
CA THR A 235 -13.30 6.02 -3.75
C THR A 235 -11.78 6.09 -3.94
N THR A 236 -11.32 6.86 -4.91
CA THR A 236 -9.89 7.11 -5.14
C THR A 236 -9.18 7.66 -3.89
N VAL A 237 -9.87 8.49 -3.10
CA VAL A 237 -9.33 9.04 -1.84
C VAL A 237 -9.13 7.94 -0.80
N GLU A 238 -10.11 7.05 -0.62
CA GLU A 238 -10.00 5.92 0.29
C GLU A 238 -8.90 4.93 -0.15
N LYS A 239 -8.79 4.64 -1.45
CA LYS A 239 -7.71 3.79 -1.97
C LYS A 239 -6.32 4.39 -1.68
N LYS A 240 -6.14 5.69 -1.94
CA LYS A 240 -4.90 6.41 -1.59
C LYS A 240 -4.62 6.38 -0.09
N TYR A 241 -5.64 6.45 0.75
CA TYR A 241 -5.51 6.33 2.20
C TYR A 241 -4.96 4.95 2.61
N TYR A 242 -5.52 3.84 2.10
CA TYR A 242 -4.99 2.50 2.39
C TYR A 242 -3.57 2.29 1.84
N ALA A 243 -3.28 2.79 0.63
CA ALA A 243 -1.94 2.72 0.08
C ALA A 243 -0.93 3.53 0.91
N LYS A 244 -1.35 4.67 1.50
CA LYS A 244 -0.54 5.43 2.45
C LYS A 244 -0.25 4.64 3.72
N ILE A 245 -1.22 3.87 4.26
CA ILE A 245 -0.99 2.99 5.41
C ILE A 245 0.06 1.92 5.09
N LEU A 246 -0.03 1.29 3.91
CA LEU A 246 0.96 0.32 3.43
C LEU A 246 2.34 0.97 3.30
N ARG A 247 2.43 2.12 2.62
CA ARG A 247 3.68 2.87 2.46
C ARG A 247 4.33 3.22 3.80
N ALA A 248 3.53 3.59 4.82
CA ALA A 248 4.05 3.89 6.15
C ALA A 248 4.70 2.69 6.85
N GLN A 249 4.52 1.46 6.34
CA GLN A 249 5.26 0.29 6.83
C GLN A 249 6.70 0.24 6.33
N LEU A 250 6.98 0.85 5.18
CA LEU A 250 8.27 0.77 4.50
C LEU A 250 9.29 1.72 5.13
N SER A 251 10.44 1.18 5.50
CA SER A 251 11.60 2.01 5.87
C SER A 251 12.16 2.76 4.65
N ASN A 252 12.96 3.79 4.91
CA ASN A 252 13.63 4.53 3.85
C ASN A 252 14.49 3.62 2.95
N HIS A 253 15.21 2.65 3.54
CA HIS A 253 16.02 1.69 2.79
C HIS A 253 15.18 0.75 1.94
N GLU A 254 14.04 0.29 2.46
CA GLU A 254 13.05 -0.46 1.68
C GLU A 254 12.51 0.35 0.51
N LEU A 255 12.20 1.64 0.71
CA LEU A 255 11.76 2.55 -0.34
C LEU A 255 12.82 2.74 -1.44
N ALA A 256 14.11 2.80 -1.08
CA ALA A 256 15.19 2.89 -2.07
C ALA A 256 15.30 1.61 -2.92
N ILE A 257 15.27 0.44 -2.28
CA ILE A 257 15.29 -0.84 -3.00
C ILE A 257 14.02 -1.03 -3.84
N PHE A 258 12.87 -0.57 -3.35
CA PHE A 258 11.62 -0.56 -4.09
C PHE A 258 11.66 0.39 -5.29
N PHE A 259 12.25 1.58 -5.15
CA PHE A 259 12.46 2.50 -6.26
C PHE A 259 13.36 1.89 -7.35
N TYR A 260 14.46 1.23 -6.98
CA TYR A 260 15.29 0.51 -7.95
C TYR A 260 14.49 -0.60 -8.64
N ASN A 261 13.68 -1.35 -7.90
CA ASN A 261 12.80 -2.33 -8.52
C ASN A 261 11.85 -1.69 -9.53
N SER A 262 11.19 -0.59 -9.17
CA SER A 262 10.08 -0.02 -9.94
C SER A 262 10.50 0.65 -11.25
N ILE A 263 11.72 1.18 -11.35
CA ILE A 263 12.22 1.82 -12.58
C ILE A 263 12.94 0.86 -13.53
N LEU A 264 13.28 -0.35 -13.06
CA LEU A 264 14.12 -1.31 -13.78
C LEU A 264 13.30 -2.50 -14.29
N ILE A 265 13.93 -3.34 -15.13
CA ILE A 265 13.22 -4.33 -15.94
C ILE A 265 12.26 -5.26 -15.17
N LEU A 266 12.59 -5.58 -13.92
CA LEU A 266 11.82 -6.51 -13.10
C LEU A 266 10.58 -5.90 -12.44
N GLY A 267 10.47 -4.56 -12.40
CA GLY A 267 9.34 -3.85 -11.82
C GLY A 267 8.49 -3.11 -12.83
N LYS A 268 8.63 -3.39 -14.13
CA LYS A 268 7.82 -2.76 -15.18
C LYS A 268 6.31 -2.83 -14.91
N GLU A 269 5.83 -3.88 -14.25
CA GLU A 269 4.43 -4.05 -13.83
C GLU A 269 3.90 -2.94 -12.91
N TRP A 270 4.78 -2.26 -12.15
CA TRP A 270 4.40 -1.11 -11.32
C TRP A 270 3.98 0.11 -12.17
N SER A 271 4.43 0.16 -13.42
CA SER A 271 4.28 1.30 -14.31
C SER A 271 3.89 0.90 -15.75
N ASN A 272 3.34 -0.29 -15.97
CA ASN A 272 3.16 -0.81 -17.33
C ASN A 272 1.99 -0.10 -18.05
N ASN A 273 2.37 0.69 -19.06
CA ASN A 273 1.60 1.36 -20.12
C ASN A 273 0.30 2.13 -19.76
N LYS A 274 0.37 3.46 -19.94
CA LYS A 274 -0.67 4.49 -20.23
C LYS A 274 -1.95 4.57 -19.37
N MET A 275 -2.41 3.52 -18.71
CA MET A 275 -3.69 3.47 -18.00
C MET A 275 -3.54 3.38 -16.48
N THR A 276 -2.44 2.81 -15.98
CA THR A 276 -2.17 2.68 -14.53
C THR A 276 -0.68 2.74 -14.23
N ASN A 277 -0.27 3.79 -13.51
CA ASN A 277 1.06 3.88 -12.89
C ASN A 277 0.84 3.84 -11.38
N PHE A 278 0.99 2.67 -10.75
CA PHE A 278 0.71 2.52 -9.32
C PHE A 278 1.64 3.36 -8.45
N ILE A 279 2.89 3.55 -8.87
CA ILE A 279 3.86 4.40 -8.16
C ILE A 279 3.31 5.82 -8.03
N LYS A 280 2.86 6.42 -9.15
CA LYS A 280 2.31 7.78 -9.17
C LYS A 280 0.90 7.86 -8.57
N THR A 281 -0.01 6.95 -8.97
CA THR A 281 -1.40 6.93 -8.52
C THR A 281 -1.50 6.86 -7.01
N TYR A 282 -0.67 6.04 -6.38
CA TYR A 282 -0.67 5.83 -4.93
C TYR A 282 0.47 6.52 -4.18
N GLN A 283 1.30 7.30 -4.89
CA GLN A 283 2.45 8.01 -4.33
C GLN A 283 3.35 7.10 -3.48
N LEU A 284 3.67 5.91 -4.01
CA LEU A 284 4.27 4.82 -3.23
C LEU A 284 5.70 5.10 -2.77
N ILE A 285 6.37 6.07 -3.38
CA ILE A 285 7.72 6.50 -2.99
C ILE A 285 7.74 7.96 -2.47
N LYS A 286 6.60 8.53 -2.07
CA LYS A 286 6.54 9.93 -1.57
C LYS A 286 7.45 10.19 -0.36
N ASN A 287 7.65 9.22 0.53
CA ASN A 287 8.54 9.35 1.71
C ASN A 287 10.00 8.97 1.44
N LEU A 288 10.39 8.67 0.20
CA LEU A 288 11.80 8.41 -0.09
C LEU A 288 12.62 9.65 0.38
N PRO A 289 13.78 9.51 1.02
CA PRO A 289 14.51 10.69 1.51
C PRO A 289 15.12 11.54 0.39
N LEU A 290 15.56 12.75 0.76
CA LEU A 290 16.20 13.74 -0.11
C LEU A 290 17.32 13.12 -0.96
N ASN A 291 17.53 13.74 -2.13
CA ASN A 291 18.53 13.44 -3.14
C ASN A 291 19.89 12.99 -2.54
N LYS A 292 20.51 11.98 -3.17
CA LYS A 292 21.62 11.11 -2.73
C LYS A 292 21.24 9.89 -1.88
N PHE A 293 20.02 9.80 -1.35
CA PHE A 293 19.60 8.55 -0.69
C PHE A 293 19.47 7.39 -1.67
N THR A 294 19.20 7.66 -2.95
CA THR A 294 19.27 6.67 -4.04
C THR A 294 20.57 6.81 -4.86
N PHE A 295 21.56 7.49 -4.29
CA PHE A 295 22.85 7.81 -4.88
C PHE A 295 22.73 8.61 -6.17
N GLU A 296 23.15 8.04 -7.31
CA GLU A 296 23.19 8.74 -8.60
C GLU A 296 21.85 8.69 -9.36
N LEU A 297 20.90 7.85 -8.92
CA LEU A 297 19.59 7.75 -9.55
C LEU A 297 18.62 8.71 -8.85
N ASN A 298 18.23 9.79 -9.53
CA ASN A 298 17.32 10.78 -8.99
C ASN A 298 15.84 10.36 -9.20
N PRO A 299 15.04 10.13 -8.13
CA PRO A 299 13.64 9.73 -8.26
C PRO A 299 12.77 10.70 -9.07
N GLU A 300 13.07 11.99 -9.03
CA GLU A 300 12.33 13.03 -9.77
C GLU A 300 12.46 12.88 -11.29
N GLU A 301 13.56 12.29 -11.77
CA GLU A 301 13.78 12.04 -13.20
C GLU A 301 12.88 10.92 -13.75
N TYR A 302 12.42 10.01 -12.87
CA TYR A 302 11.60 8.86 -13.24
C TYR A 302 10.12 9.04 -12.91
N TYR A 303 9.83 9.69 -11.79
CA TYR A 303 8.47 9.91 -11.32
C TYR A 303 8.26 11.35 -10.90
N ASP A 304 7.63 12.11 -11.80
CA ASP A 304 7.01 13.39 -11.48
C ASP A 304 5.84 13.19 -10.50
N GLN A 305 6.09 13.51 -9.22
CA GLN A 305 5.14 13.48 -8.11
C GLN A 305 5.62 14.38 -6.96
N ASP A 306 4.72 14.67 -6.02
CA ASP A 306 5.04 15.45 -4.83
C ASP A 306 5.71 14.60 -3.74
N TYR A 307 6.99 14.85 -3.51
CA TYR A 307 7.79 14.19 -2.49
C TYR A 307 7.80 14.94 -1.16
N GLU A 308 7.88 14.21 -0.05
CA GLU A 308 7.82 14.79 1.31
C GLU A 308 8.96 15.78 1.59
N TRP A 309 10.14 15.58 0.99
CA TRP A 309 11.26 16.51 1.18
C TRP A 309 10.98 17.91 0.60
N ASN A 310 10.07 18.05 -0.35
CA ASN A 310 9.67 19.36 -0.87
C ASN A 310 8.96 20.18 0.21
N GLU A 311 8.13 19.53 1.03
CA GLU A 311 7.47 20.16 2.18
C GLU A 311 8.49 20.52 3.26
N ILE A 312 9.42 19.61 3.57
CA ILE A 312 10.50 19.83 4.56
C ILE A 312 11.40 21.01 4.15
N THR A 313 11.79 21.07 2.88
CA THR A 313 12.67 22.13 2.36
C THR A 313 11.97 23.50 2.41
N LYS A 314 10.69 23.56 2.05
CA LYS A 314 9.86 24.78 2.20
C LYS A 314 9.75 25.21 3.66
N ALA A 315 9.49 24.27 4.57
CA ALA A 315 9.42 24.56 6.00
C ALA A 315 10.75 25.10 6.54
N ALA A 316 11.87 24.47 6.20
CA ALA A 316 13.21 24.91 6.61
C ALA A 316 13.52 26.34 6.13
N ASN A 317 13.19 26.65 4.87
CA ASN A 317 13.40 27.99 4.30
C ASN A 317 12.52 29.08 4.95
N ASN A 318 11.35 28.71 5.48
CA ASN A 318 10.47 29.64 6.18
C ASN A 318 10.91 29.90 7.63
N VAL A 319 11.62 28.96 8.26
CA VAL A 319 12.19 29.15 9.62
C VAL A 319 13.43 30.02 9.61
N LEU A 320 14.15 30.08 8.48
CA LEU A 320 15.38 30.87 8.31
C LEU A 320 15.13 32.33 7.89
N LYS A 321 13.88 32.75 7.68
CA LYS A 321 13.48 34.13 7.38
C LYS A 321 12.92 34.82 8.60
#